data_AF-M1FVB1-F1
#
_entry.id   AF-M1FVB1-F1
#
_cell.length_a   1.000
_cell.length_b   1.000
_cell.length_c   1.000
_cell.angle_alpha   90.00
_cell.angle_beta   90.00
_cell.angle_gamma   90.00
#
_symmetry.space_group_name_H-M   'P 1'
#
loop_
_entity.id
_entity.type
_entity.pdbx_description
1 polymer ?
#
loop_
_entity_poly.entity_id
_entity_poly.type
_entity_poly.pdbx_seq_one_letter_code
_entity_poly.pdbx_strand_id
1 'polypeptide(L)'
;MISVIRITLVLQAAGTKSEQKKRNNTPFKCALKSIANIFVPLIPAFFGAGISGGIVSVFQNMTAAGRIEGEAWSYSIMVLNINKSGLFCYLNIYFGINAAKVFGATQGLGGVVAGIISSQGYTRTSMTIKNPIIRPNVNTCALYPGIL
;
A
#
# COMPACT_ATOMS: atom_id res chain seq x y z
N MET A 1 49.36 4.08 23.00
CA MET A 1 48.67 5.35 23.32
C MET A 1 47.44 5.60 22.43
N ILE A 2 47.52 5.45 21.11
CA ILE A 2 46.41 5.67 20.16
C ILE A 2 45.18 4.76 20.40
N SER A 3 45.37 3.50 20.83
CA SER A 3 44.27 2.54 21.03
C SER A 3 43.33 2.92 22.19
N VAL A 4 43.88 3.49 23.27
CA VAL A 4 43.11 3.87 24.47
C VAL A 4 42.18 5.06 24.18
N ILE A 5 42.66 6.03 23.39
CA ILE A 5 41.87 7.22 22.99
C ILE A 5 40.65 6.81 22.14
N ARG A 6 40.81 5.84 21.23
CA ARG A 6 39.69 5.35 20.42
C ARG A 6 38.62 4.66 21.27
N ILE A 7 39.02 3.91 22.30
CA ILE A 7 38.08 3.23 23.20
C ILE A 7 37.29 4.25 24.02
N THR A 8 37.94 5.27 24.60
CA THR A 8 37.27 6.30 25.39
C THR A 8 36.29 7.13 24.56
N LEU A 9 36.66 7.48 23.32
CA LEU A 9 35.76 8.20 22.39
C LEU A 9 34.52 7.38 22.00
N VAL A 10 34.68 6.07 21.77
CA VAL A 10 33.54 5.17 21.49
C VAL A 10 32.63 5.02 22.70
N LEU A 11 33.19 4.95 23.92
CA LEU A 11 32.42 4.89 25.16
C LEU A 11 31.63 6.19 25.42
N GLN A 12 32.23 7.35 25.17
CA GLN A 12 31.55 8.65 25.29
C GLN A 12 30.47 8.86 24.22
N ALA A 13 30.72 8.40 22.99
CA ALA A 13 29.73 8.40 21.90
C ALA A 13 28.58 7.41 22.15
N ALA A 14 28.84 6.28 22.82
CA ALA A 14 27.80 5.34 23.24
C ALA A 14 26.95 5.91 24.39
N GLY A 15 27.58 6.58 25.36
CA GLY A 15 26.92 7.28 26.46
C GLY A 15 25.94 8.35 25.98
N THR A 16 26.39 9.26 25.11
CA THR A 16 25.56 10.34 24.54
C THR A 16 24.39 9.82 23.69
N LYS A 17 24.60 8.76 22.89
CA LYS A 17 23.51 8.12 22.12
C LYS A 17 22.46 7.45 23.02
N SER A 18 22.88 6.88 24.15
CA SER A 18 21.97 6.24 25.11
C SER A 18 21.12 7.26 25.88
N GLU A 19 21.68 8.42 26.20
CA GLU A 19 20.95 9.53 26.84
C GLU A 19 19.94 10.20 25.88
N GLN A 20 20.31 10.36 24.60
CA GLN A 20 19.38 10.84 23.58
C GLN A 20 18.21 9.88 23.35
N LYS A 21 18.44 8.56 23.36
CA LYS A 21 17.35 7.55 23.28
C LYS A 21 16.40 7.62 24.47
N LYS A 22 16.89 7.87 25.69
CA LYS A 22 16.05 8.03 26.89
C LYS A 22 15.22 9.32 26.85
N ARG A 23 15.81 10.44 26.41
CA ARG A 23 15.11 11.74 26.27
C ARG A 23 14.09 11.77 25.12
N ASN A 24 14.27 10.93 24.10
CA ASN A 24 13.37 10.88 22.93
C ASN A 24 12.23 9.85 23.06
N ASN A 25 12.15 9.14 24.18
CA ASN A 25 11.21 8.05 24.44
C ASN A 25 9.88 8.51 25.08
N THR A 26 9.41 9.71 24.72
CA THR A 26 8.04 10.13 25.07
C THR A 26 7.02 9.23 24.39
N PRO A 27 5.90 8.85 25.04
CA PRO A 27 4.92 7.91 24.50
C PRO A 27 4.37 8.32 23.13
N PHE A 28 4.20 9.63 22.91
CA PHE A 28 3.82 10.20 21.62
C PHE A 28 4.82 9.90 20.49
N LYS A 29 6.11 10.08 20.75
CA LYS A 29 7.18 9.77 19.77
C LYS A 29 7.34 8.27 19.57
N CYS A 30 7.07 7.46 20.58
CA CYS A 30 7.07 6.01 20.45
C CYS A 30 5.97 5.54 19.49
N ALA A 31 4.73 6.06 19.65
CA ALA A 31 3.64 5.79 18.72
C ALA A 31 3.95 6.27 17.29
N LEU A 32 4.52 7.46 17.13
CA LEU A 32 4.92 7.99 15.83
C LEU A 32 6.03 7.16 15.17
N LYS A 33 7.00 6.69 15.97
CA LYS A 33 8.06 5.78 15.52
C LYS A 33 7.52 4.42 15.09
N SER A 34 6.53 3.90 15.80
CA SER A 34 5.82 2.68 15.42
C SER A 34 5.18 2.84 14.05
N ILE A 35 4.39 3.91 13.83
CA ILE A 35 3.76 4.18 12.54
C ILE A 35 4.83 4.35 11.44
N ALA A 36 5.89 5.12 11.71
CA ALA A 36 6.98 5.32 10.76
C ALA A 36 7.66 4.00 10.36
N ASN A 37 7.92 3.10 11.31
CA ASN A 37 8.56 1.80 11.05
C ASN A 37 7.70 0.87 10.16
N ILE A 38 6.38 1.06 10.10
CA ILE A 38 5.50 0.30 9.19
C ILE A 38 5.71 0.79 7.74
N PHE A 39 5.79 2.10 7.54
CA PHE A 39 5.85 2.69 6.19
C PHE A 39 7.26 2.74 5.61
N VAL A 40 8.31 2.95 6.42
CA VAL A 40 9.71 3.04 5.95
C VAL A 40 10.09 1.95 4.94
N PRO A 41 9.83 0.66 5.18
CA PRO A 41 10.14 -0.39 4.20
C PRO A 41 9.20 -0.41 2.98
N LEU A 42 8.02 0.20 3.06
CA LEU A 42 7.00 0.22 2.01
C LEU A 42 7.09 1.43 1.08
N ILE A 43 7.82 2.49 1.47
CA ILE A 43 8.02 3.71 0.69
C ILE A 43 8.44 3.40 -0.76
N PRO A 44 9.46 2.56 -1.04
CA PRO A 44 9.91 2.32 -2.42
C PRO A 44 8.82 1.70 -3.30
N ALA A 45 8.06 0.75 -2.75
CA ALA A 45 6.96 0.11 -3.46
C ALA A 45 5.80 1.10 -3.71
N PHE A 46 5.53 1.99 -2.75
CA PHE A 46 4.50 3.02 -2.87
C PHE A 46 4.80 4.01 -4.02
N PHE A 47 6.06 4.44 -4.14
CA PHE A 47 6.50 5.29 -5.24
C PHE A 47 6.32 4.61 -6.61
N GLY A 48 6.68 3.33 -6.73
CA GLY A 48 6.51 2.57 -7.99
C GLY A 48 5.04 2.36 -8.36
N ALA A 49 4.20 1.98 -7.39
CA ALA A 49 2.76 1.79 -7.59
C ALA A 49 2.05 3.09 -7.98
N GLY A 50 2.43 4.21 -7.35
CA GLY A 50 1.88 5.53 -7.64
C GLY A 50 2.17 6.00 -9.07
N ILE A 51 3.42 5.88 -9.51
CA ILE A 51 3.83 6.26 -10.87
C ILE A 51 3.17 5.36 -11.92
N SER A 52 3.18 4.04 -11.70
CA SER A 52 2.52 3.08 -12.61
C SER A 52 1.02 3.36 -12.74
N GLY A 53 0.34 3.61 -11.62
CA GLY A 53 -1.08 3.97 -11.62
C GLY A 53 -1.38 5.29 -12.31
N GLY A 54 -0.54 6.31 -12.13
CA GLY A 54 -0.69 7.61 -12.78
C GLY A 54 -0.58 7.51 -14.31
N ILE A 55 0.42 6.77 -14.79
CA ILE A 55 0.62 6.54 -16.23
C ILE A 55 -0.59 5.82 -16.83
N VAL A 56 -1.05 4.74 -16.18
CA VAL A 56 -2.23 3.99 -16.61
C VAL A 56 -3.47 4.88 -16.69
N SER A 57 -3.70 5.74 -15.69
CA SER A 57 -4.84 6.64 -15.70
C SER A 57 -4.78 7.66 -16.84
N VAL A 58 -3.60 8.21 -17.17
CA VAL A 58 -3.47 9.11 -18.33
C VAL A 58 -3.83 8.40 -19.63
N PHE A 59 -3.30 7.18 -19.85
CA PHE A 59 -3.62 6.40 -21.05
C PHE A 59 -5.10 6.03 -21.11
N GLN A 60 -5.70 5.60 -20.01
CA GLN A 60 -7.14 5.30 -19.93
C GLN A 60 -8.00 6.53 -20.29
N ASN A 61 -7.63 7.72 -19.81
CA ASN A 61 -8.34 8.96 -20.14
C ASN A 61 -8.20 9.31 -21.63
N MET A 62 -7.04 9.08 -22.24
CA MET A 62 -6.84 9.32 -23.67
C MET A 62 -7.59 8.33 -24.57
N THR A 63 -7.66 7.06 -24.16
CA THR A 63 -8.48 6.04 -24.84
C THR A 63 -9.96 6.37 -24.72
N ALA A 64 -10.44 6.78 -23.53
CA ALA A 64 -11.83 7.20 -23.34
C ALA A 64 -12.20 8.46 -24.15
N ALA A 65 -11.24 9.33 -24.42
CA ALA A 65 -11.41 10.51 -25.26
C ALA A 65 -11.31 10.21 -26.78
N GLY A 66 -11.14 8.95 -27.18
CA GLY A 66 -11.03 8.54 -28.60
C GLY A 66 -9.76 9.05 -29.30
N ARG A 67 -8.74 9.48 -28.54
CA ARG A 67 -7.48 10.01 -29.11
C ARG A 67 -6.45 8.95 -29.42
N ILE A 68 -6.60 7.77 -28.81
CA ILE A 68 -5.73 6.62 -29.03
C ILE A 68 -6.64 5.39 -29.13
N GLU A 69 -6.75 4.84 -30.34
CA GLU A 69 -7.51 3.62 -30.64
C GLU A 69 -6.57 2.60 -31.29
N GLY A 70 -6.55 1.39 -30.73
CA GLY A 70 -5.72 0.30 -31.21
C GLY A 70 -5.64 -0.82 -30.18
N GLU A 71 -5.82 -2.07 -30.63
CA GLU A 71 -5.83 -3.27 -29.78
C GLU A 71 -4.57 -3.34 -28.89
N ALA A 72 -3.40 -2.99 -29.46
CA ALA A 72 -2.12 -2.96 -28.76
C ALA A 72 -2.08 -2.01 -27.54
N TRP A 73 -2.79 -0.87 -27.60
CA TRP A 73 -2.86 0.07 -26.48
C TRP A 73 -3.78 -0.44 -25.38
N SER A 74 -4.90 -1.07 -25.76
CA SER A 74 -5.84 -1.68 -24.81
C SER A 74 -5.19 -2.83 -24.03
N TYR A 75 -4.48 -3.74 -24.70
CA TYR A 75 -3.74 -4.82 -24.06
C TYR A 75 -2.67 -4.29 -23.10
N SER A 76 -1.92 -3.25 -23.50
CA SER A 76 -0.90 -2.63 -22.66
C SER A 76 -1.50 -2.01 -21.40
N ILE A 77 -2.61 -1.28 -21.53
CA ILE A 77 -3.34 -0.69 -20.39
C ILE A 77 -3.89 -1.78 -19.46
N MET A 78 -4.42 -2.87 -20.00
CA MET A 78 -4.96 -3.99 -19.22
C MET A 78 -3.86 -4.66 -18.39
N VAL A 79 -2.73 -4.99 -19.01
CA VAL A 79 -1.58 -5.59 -18.32
C VAL A 79 -1.07 -4.66 -17.22
N LEU A 80 -0.94 -3.35 -17.50
CA LEU A 80 -0.51 -2.39 -16.48
C LEU A 80 -1.53 -2.25 -15.34
N ASN A 81 -2.83 -2.30 -15.62
CA ASN A 81 -3.87 -2.30 -14.59
C ASN A 81 -3.79 -3.53 -13.68
N ILE A 82 -3.55 -4.70 -14.24
CA ILE A 82 -3.47 -5.93 -13.44
C ILE A 82 -2.21 -5.94 -12.57
N ASN A 83 -1.08 -5.48 -13.10
CA ASN A 83 0.16 -5.34 -12.35
C ASN A 83 0.01 -4.31 -11.22
N LYS A 84 -0.62 -3.16 -11.50
CA LYS A 84 -0.95 -2.15 -10.50
C LYS A 84 -1.82 -2.75 -9.39
N SER A 85 -2.92 -3.43 -9.76
CA SER A 85 -3.84 -4.04 -8.79
C SER A 85 -3.16 -5.09 -7.91
N GLY A 86 -2.38 -5.99 -8.52
CA GLY A 86 -1.58 -6.98 -7.79
C GLY A 86 -0.58 -6.33 -6.84
N LEU A 87 0.13 -5.30 -7.29
CA LEU A 87 1.09 -4.57 -6.45
C LEU A 87 0.41 -3.93 -5.23
N PHE A 88 -0.76 -3.32 -5.38
CA PHE A 88 -1.53 -2.76 -4.26
C PHE A 88 -2.03 -3.84 -3.30
N CYS A 89 -2.43 -5.01 -3.81
CA CYS A 89 -2.81 -6.15 -2.97
C CYS A 89 -1.66 -6.62 -2.08
N TYR A 90 -0.49 -6.87 -2.67
CA TYR A 90 0.71 -7.25 -1.92
C TYR A 90 1.15 -6.16 -0.94
N LEU A 91 1.09 -4.88 -1.34
CA LEU A 91 1.41 -3.76 -0.47
C LEU A 91 0.54 -3.74 0.79
N ASN A 92 -0.77 -3.98 0.65
CA ASN A 92 -1.70 -4.01 1.78
C ASN A 92 -1.41 -5.18 2.73
N ILE A 93 -1.12 -6.37 2.19
CA ILE A 93 -0.72 -7.54 2.99
C ILE A 93 0.57 -7.24 3.77
N TYR A 94 1.59 -6.69 3.11
CA TYR A 94 2.83 -6.32 3.78
C TYR A 94 2.65 -5.19 4.78
N PHE A 95 1.73 -4.26 4.54
CA PHE A 95 1.38 -3.23 5.52
C PHE A 95 0.85 -3.86 6.81
N GLY A 96 -0.07 -4.83 6.72
CA GLY A 96 -0.59 -5.58 7.87
C GLY A 96 0.45 -6.44 8.58
N ILE A 97 1.32 -7.12 7.83
CA ILE A 97 2.41 -7.92 8.42
C ILE A 97 3.39 -7.03 9.18
N ASN A 98 3.78 -5.89 8.62
CA ASN A 98 4.71 -4.96 9.28
C ASN A 98 4.05 -4.24 10.46
N ALA A 99 2.75 -3.94 10.39
CA ALA A 99 1.99 -3.45 11.53
C ALA A 99 1.99 -4.48 12.68
N ALA A 100 1.70 -5.75 12.39
CA ALA A 100 1.75 -6.80 13.40
C ALA A 100 3.13 -6.92 14.06
N LYS A 101 4.22 -6.81 13.30
CA LYS A 101 5.60 -6.79 13.84
C LYS A 101 5.82 -5.62 14.82
N VAL A 102 5.35 -4.44 14.47
CA VAL A 102 5.56 -3.22 15.27
C VAL A 102 4.71 -3.21 16.55
N PHE A 103 3.51 -3.78 16.51
CA PHE A 103 2.62 -3.88 17.67
C PHE A 103 2.81 -5.16 18.50
N GLY A 104 3.71 -6.06 18.11
CA GLY A 104 4.00 -7.31 18.84
C GLY A 104 2.98 -8.44 18.63
N ALA A 105 2.16 -8.37 17.57
CA ALA A 105 1.21 -9.41 17.19
C ALA A 105 1.83 -10.43 16.22
N THR A 106 1.16 -11.57 16.04
CA THR A 106 1.60 -12.60 15.08
C THR A 106 1.49 -12.09 13.64
N GLN A 107 2.60 -12.18 12.90
CA GLN A 107 2.69 -11.72 11.51
C GLN A 107 1.65 -12.38 10.59
N GLY A 108 1.39 -13.68 10.79
CA GLY A 108 0.36 -14.41 10.06
C GLY A 108 -1.04 -13.82 10.25
N LEU A 109 -1.40 -13.42 11.47
CA LEU A 109 -2.67 -12.74 11.75
C LEU A 109 -2.75 -11.37 11.05
N GLY A 110 -1.66 -10.60 11.08
CA GLY A 110 -1.58 -9.32 10.37
C GLY A 110 -1.76 -9.45 8.86
N GLY A 111 -1.17 -10.48 8.25
CA GLY A 111 -1.32 -10.77 6.82
C GLY A 111 -2.72 -11.26 6.46
N VAL A 112 -3.33 -12.11 7.28
CA VAL A 112 -4.70 -12.61 7.05
C VAL A 112 -5.73 -11.50 7.17
N VAL A 113 -5.65 -10.67 8.21
CA VAL A 113 -6.56 -9.52 8.38
C VAL A 113 -6.41 -8.53 7.23
N ALA A 114 -5.18 -8.21 6.82
CA ALA A 114 -4.96 -7.35 5.66
C ALA A 114 -5.47 -7.97 4.36
N GLY A 115 -5.30 -9.28 4.16
CA GLY A 115 -5.83 -10.00 2.99
C GLY A 115 -7.36 -9.98 2.94
N ILE A 116 -8.03 -10.18 4.09
CA ILE A 116 -9.48 -10.06 4.20
C ILE A 116 -9.92 -8.64 3.83
N ILE A 117 -9.31 -7.61 4.42
CA ILE A 117 -9.66 -6.21 4.14
C ILE A 117 -9.39 -5.82 2.66
N SER A 118 -8.36 -6.42 2.04
CA SER A 118 -7.97 -6.16 0.64
C SER A 118 -8.84 -6.88 -0.40
N SER A 119 -9.60 -7.89 0.03
CA SER A 119 -10.58 -8.54 -0.82
C SER A 119 -11.60 -7.49 -1.27
N GLN A 120 -11.61 -7.18 -2.57
CA GLN A 120 -12.53 -6.21 -3.17
C GLN A 120 -14.02 -6.61 -3.04
N GLY A 121 -14.34 -7.70 -2.34
CA GLY A 121 -15.68 -8.25 -2.12
C GLY A 121 -16.51 -7.59 -1.00
N TYR A 122 -15.97 -6.64 -0.23
CA TYR A 122 -16.77 -5.89 0.78
C TYR A 122 -17.42 -4.61 0.23
N THR A 123 -17.34 -4.37 -1.09
CA THR A 123 -18.15 -3.33 -1.72
C THR A 123 -19.59 -3.78 -1.71
N ARG A 124 -20.37 -3.15 -0.82
CA ARG A 124 -21.83 -3.06 -0.79
C ARG A 124 -22.48 -3.63 -2.06
N THR A 125 -22.90 -4.88 -2.02
CA THR A 125 -24.14 -5.27 -2.70
C THR A 125 -25.23 -4.44 -2.07
N SER A 126 -25.51 -3.27 -2.67
CA SER A 126 -26.84 -2.73 -2.85
C SER A 126 -27.91 -3.21 -1.85
N MET A 127 -27.79 -2.84 -0.57
CA MET A 127 -28.94 -2.46 0.24
C MET A 127 -29.37 -1.04 -0.18
N THR A 128 -29.64 -0.88 -1.46
CA THR A 128 -30.42 0.24 -1.97
C THR A 128 -31.84 -0.30 -2.05
N ILE A 129 -32.72 0.22 -1.19
CA ILE A 129 -34.17 0.16 -1.40
C ILE A 129 -34.40 0.55 -2.86
N LYS A 130 -34.78 -0.41 -3.71
CA LYS A 130 -35.15 -0.15 -5.11
C LYS A 130 -36.43 0.69 -5.08
N ASN A 131 -36.29 2.00 -5.19
CA ASN A 131 -37.38 2.87 -5.61
C ASN A 131 -37.84 2.41 -7.00
N PRO A 132 -39.11 2.05 -7.23
CA PRO A 132 -39.54 1.35 -8.46
C PRO A 132 -39.68 2.24 -9.71
N ILE A 133 -39.31 3.52 -9.69
CA ILE A 133 -39.55 4.48 -10.81
C ILE A 133 -38.28 4.84 -11.62
N ILE A 134 -37.19 4.09 -11.48
CA ILE A 134 -36.05 4.19 -12.40
C ILE A 134 -35.64 2.77 -12.80
N ARG A 135 -35.89 2.40 -14.06
CA ARG A 135 -35.40 1.13 -14.60
C ARG A 135 -33.87 1.19 -14.60
N PRO A 136 -33.14 0.33 -13.86
CA PRO A 136 -31.73 0.15 -14.16
C PRO A 136 -31.65 -0.43 -15.58
N ASN A 137 -30.96 0.29 -16.46
CA ASN A 137 -30.59 -0.23 -17.76
C ASN A 137 -29.80 -1.52 -17.53
N VAL A 138 -30.38 -2.66 -17.91
CA VAL A 138 -29.85 -4.01 -17.70
C VAL A 138 -28.68 -4.35 -18.64
N ASN A 139 -28.15 -3.38 -19.39
CA ASN A 139 -27.03 -3.59 -20.31
C ASN A 139 -25.64 -3.26 -19.71
N THR A 140 -25.54 -3.00 -18.40
CA THR A 140 -24.24 -2.85 -17.71
C THR A 140 -23.80 -4.07 -16.90
N CYS A 141 -24.46 -5.23 -17.06
CA CYS A 141 -24.05 -6.50 -16.45
C CYS A 141 -23.22 -7.42 -17.38
N ALA A 142 -22.78 -6.94 -18.56
CA ALA A 142 -22.03 -7.73 -19.54
C ALA A 142 -20.66 -7.13 -19.92
N LEU A 143 -19.96 -6.49 -18.98
CA LEU A 143 -18.56 -6.13 -19.18
C LEU A 143 -17.70 -6.57 -18.01
N TYR A 144 -17.64 -7.89 -17.81
CA TYR A 144 -16.51 -8.57 -17.19
C TYR A 144 -15.71 -9.21 -18.33
N PRO A 145 -14.76 -8.51 -18.98
CA PRO A 145 -13.84 -9.21 -19.87
C PRO A 145 -12.77 -9.88 -19.00
N GLY A 146 -12.86 -11.20 -18.89
CA GLY A 146 -11.71 -12.10 -18.83
C GLY A 146 -10.86 -12.09 -17.56
N ILE A 147 -11.19 -13.00 -16.63
CA ILE A 147 -10.16 -13.85 -16.00
C ILE A 147 -10.75 -15.24 -15.71
N LEU A 148 -10.83 -16.01 -16.79
CA LEU A 148 -10.32 -17.38 -16.86
C LEU A 148 -9.19 -17.34 -17.89
#